data_AF-A0A7V9J9C1-F1
#
_entry.id   AF-A0A7V9J9C1-F1
#
_cell.length_a   1.000
_cell.length_b   1.000
_cell.length_c   1.000
_cell.angle_alpha   90.00
_cell.angle_beta   90.00
_cell.angle_gamma   90.00
#
_symmetry.space_group_name_H-M   'P 1'
#
loop_
_entity.id
_entity.type
_entity.pdbx_description
1 polymer ?
#
loop_
_entity_poly.entity_id
_entity_poly.type
_entity_poly.pdbx_seq_one_letter_code
_entity_poly.pdbx_strand_id
1 'polypeptide(L)'
;LHSTDGGQLGRLLAAGVEGTAAIPGKHGGPAVALEAVDVAIPDEPGALARLFADAGAAGVNIEDLRIDHDPGRAYGLVEIDVAADSVERLMEALAARGWSVHR
;
A
#
# COMPACT_ATOMS: atom_id res chain seq x y z
N LEU A 1 -28.58 20.49 -28.19
CA LEU A 1 -27.77 20.68 -26.97
C LEU A 1 -27.92 19.41 -26.15
N HIS A 2 -26.98 18.47 -26.27
CA HIS A 2 -26.99 17.22 -25.49
C HIS A 2 -26.60 17.58 -24.06
N SER A 3 -27.59 17.85 -23.21
CA SER A 3 -27.39 17.84 -21.78
C SER A 3 -27.09 16.40 -21.41
N THR A 4 -25.81 16.06 -21.25
CA THR A 4 -25.44 14.83 -20.55
C THR A 4 -26.03 14.97 -19.16
N ASP A 5 -27.16 14.31 -18.94
CA ASP A 5 -27.94 14.34 -17.72
C ASP A 5 -27.02 13.87 -16.58
N GLY A 6 -26.61 14.80 -15.71
CA GLY A 6 -25.74 14.51 -14.58
C GLY A 6 -26.31 13.38 -13.71
N GLY A 7 -27.63 13.19 -13.71
CA GLY A 7 -28.28 12.05 -13.07
C GLY A 7 -27.97 10.72 -13.75
N GLN A 8 -27.94 10.67 -15.08
CA GLN A 8 -27.57 9.46 -15.82
C GLN A 8 -26.09 9.11 -15.63
N LEU A 9 -25.20 10.10 -15.67
CA LEU A 9 -23.78 9.89 -15.38
C LEU A 9 -23.56 9.42 -13.94
N GLY A 10 -24.22 10.06 -12.96
CA GLY A 10 -24.14 9.68 -11.56
C GLY A 10 -24.57 8.23 -11.31
N ARG A 11 -25.68 7.79 -11.94
CA ARG A 11 -26.12 6.39 -11.87
C ARG A 11 -25.10 5.42 -12.47
N LEU A 12 -24.48 5.79 -13.59
CA LEU A 12 -23.48 4.95 -14.25
C LEU A 12 -22.21 4.80 -13.39
N LEU A 13 -21.76 5.89 -12.76
CA LEU A 13 -20.62 5.88 -11.84
C LEU A 13 -20.91 5.06 -10.57
N ALA A 14 -22.11 5.21 -9.99
CA ALA A 14 -22.52 4.44 -8.82
C ALA A 14 -22.54 2.93 -9.11
N ALA A 15 -23.11 2.52 -10.24
CA ALA A 15 -23.10 1.13 -10.68
C ALA A 15 -21.67 0.60 -10.92
N GLY A 16 -20.75 1.44 -11.39
CA GLY A 16 -19.33 1.09 -11.54
C GLY A 16 -18.62 0.84 -10.20
N VAL A 17 -18.90 1.68 -9.19
CA VAL A 17 -18.38 1.52 -7.83
C VAL A 17 -18.91 0.24 -7.20
N GLU A 18 -20.23 -0.01 -7.28
CA GLU A 18 -20.86 -1.24 -6.79
C GLU A 18 -20.31 -2.48 -7.50
N GLY A 19 -20.15 -2.41 -8.83
CA GLY A 19 -19.57 -3.49 -9.62
C GLY A 19 -18.15 -3.82 -9.20
N THR A 20 -17.32 -2.81 -8.93
CA THR A 20 -15.93 -2.99 -8.46
C THR A 20 -15.89 -3.60 -7.06
N ALA A 21 -16.76 -3.14 -6.15
CA ALA A 21 -16.85 -3.68 -4.79
C ALA A 21 -17.28 -5.16 -4.76
N ALA A 22 -18.01 -5.62 -5.77
CA ALA A 22 -18.44 -7.01 -5.91
C ALA A 22 -17.35 -7.94 -6.48
N ILE A 23 -16.24 -7.41 -7.01
CA ILE A 23 -15.11 -8.20 -7.51
C ILE A 23 -14.28 -8.66 -6.30
N PRO A 24 -14.06 -9.98 -6.11
CA PRO A 24 -13.16 -10.47 -5.07
C PRO A 24 -11.75 -9.86 -5.24
N GLY A 25 -11.09 -9.56 -4.13
CA GLY A 25 -9.72 -9.07 -4.14
C GLY A 25 -8.76 -10.04 -4.86
N LYS A 26 -7.54 -9.58 -5.16
CA LYS A 26 -6.55 -10.34 -5.97
C LYS A 26 -6.23 -11.76 -5.48
N HIS A 27 -6.56 -12.08 -4.24
CA HIS A 27 -6.40 -13.42 -3.64
C HIS A 27 -7.73 -14.20 -3.51
N GLY A 28 -8.79 -13.80 -4.22
CA GLY A 28 -10.10 -14.46 -4.21
C GLY A 28 -10.93 -14.25 -2.94
N GLY A 29 -10.41 -13.50 -1.97
CA GLY A 29 -11.11 -13.07 -0.75
C GLY A 29 -11.86 -11.75 -0.92
N PRO A 30 -12.59 -11.28 0.10
CA PRO A 30 -13.18 -9.94 0.08
C PRO A 30 -12.11 -8.86 -0.13
N ALA A 31 -12.51 -7.72 -0.71
CA ALA A 31 -11.64 -6.56 -0.81
C ALA A 31 -11.15 -6.15 0.58
N VAL A 32 -9.83 -6.06 0.76
CA VAL A 32 -9.19 -5.67 2.02
C VAL A 32 -8.85 -4.19 1.93
N ALA A 33 -9.18 -3.42 2.97
CA ALA A 33 -8.74 -2.04 3.06
C ALA A 33 -7.21 -2.00 3.20
N LEU A 34 -6.57 -1.22 2.35
CA LEU A 34 -5.12 -1.04 2.35
C LEU A 34 -4.74 0.28 3.03
N GLU A 35 -3.65 0.25 3.78
CA GLU A 35 -3.02 1.43 4.37
C GLU A 35 -1.52 1.41 4.08
N ALA A 36 -0.97 2.60 3.85
CA ALA A 36 0.43 2.82 3.53
C ALA A 36 1.29 2.94 4.78
N VAL A 37 2.51 2.42 4.71
CA VAL A 37 3.61 2.64 5.67
C VAL A 37 4.83 3.12 4.92
N ASP A 38 5.34 4.28 5.32
CA ASP A 38 6.56 4.86 4.78
C ASP A 38 7.79 4.31 5.50
N VAL A 39 8.75 3.80 4.74
CA VAL A 39 10.00 3.21 5.26
C VAL A 39 11.20 3.87 4.61
N ALA A 40 12.11 4.41 5.42
CA ALA A 40 13.40 4.90 4.92
C ALA A 40 14.32 3.72 4.59
N ILE A 41 14.83 3.70 3.37
CA ILE A 41 15.70 2.64 2.84
C ILE A 41 17.13 3.16 2.67
N PRO A 42 18.14 2.48 3.26
CA PRO A 42 19.53 2.84 3.05
C PRO A 42 19.95 2.58 1.59
N ASP A 43 20.81 3.45 1.07
CA ASP A 43 21.41 3.30 -0.27
C ASP A 43 22.53 2.25 -0.24
N GLU A 44 22.15 0.99 -0.08
CA GLU A 44 23.05 -0.16 -0.08
C GLU A 44 22.44 -1.38 -0.81
N PRO A 45 23.27 -2.20 -1.47
CA PRO A 45 22.78 -3.40 -2.13
C PRO A 45 22.03 -4.33 -1.17
N GLY A 46 20.82 -4.75 -1.57
CA GLY A 46 20.00 -5.70 -0.82
C GLY A 46 19.08 -5.09 0.24
N ALA A 47 19.05 -3.78 0.41
CA ALA A 47 18.18 -3.11 1.39
C ALA A 47 16.70 -3.47 1.21
N LEU A 48 16.19 -3.45 -0.03
CA LEU A 48 14.80 -3.86 -0.33
C LEU A 48 14.54 -5.35 -0.01
N ALA A 49 15.51 -6.22 -0.28
CA ALA A 49 15.38 -7.64 0.03
C ALA A 49 15.28 -7.86 1.54
N ARG A 50 16.08 -7.13 2.33
CA ARG A 50 16.01 -7.14 3.80
C ARG A 50 14.66 -6.65 4.29
N LEU A 51 14.14 -5.55 3.73
CA LEU A 51 12.82 -5.03 4.07
C LEU A 51 11.72 -6.07 3.85
N PHE A 52 11.70 -6.71 2.69
CA PHE A 52 10.70 -7.74 2.37
C PHE A 52 10.83 -8.98 3.25
N ALA A 53 12.06 -9.40 3.56
CA ALA A 53 12.30 -10.50 4.49
C ALA A 53 11.78 -10.18 5.90
N ASP A 54 12.00 -8.96 6.37
CA ASP A 54 11.55 -8.51 7.69
C ASP A 54 10.02 -8.41 7.79
N ALA A 55 9.36 -7.90 6.73
CA ALA A 55 7.89 -7.90 6.63
C ALA A 55 7.32 -9.33 6.60
N GLY A 56 7.93 -10.22 5.81
CA GLY A 56 7.56 -11.64 5.76
C GLY A 56 7.74 -12.36 7.10
N ALA A 57 8.82 -12.07 7.83
CA ALA A 57 9.06 -12.59 9.18
C ALA A 57 8.04 -12.09 10.22
N ALA A 58 7.43 -10.92 9.98
CA ALA A 58 6.31 -10.40 10.77
C ALA A 58 4.95 -11.03 10.38
N GLY A 59 4.92 -11.88 9.35
CA GLY A 59 3.68 -12.45 8.82
C GLY A 59 2.76 -11.40 8.20
N VAL A 60 3.33 -10.33 7.66
CA VAL A 60 2.60 -9.27 6.96
C VAL A 60 2.82 -9.41 5.46
N ASN A 61 1.73 -9.48 4.70
CA ASN A 61 1.79 -9.47 3.25
C ASN A 61 1.94 -8.03 2.73
N ILE A 62 2.82 -7.84 1.75
CA ILE A 62 2.95 -6.57 1.05
C ILE A 62 2.01 -6.61 -0.15
N GLU A 63 1.11 -5.62 -0.22
CA GLU A 63 0.03 -5.60 -1.19
C GLU A 63 0.40 -4.77 -2.42
N ASP A 64 1.09 -3.65 -2.20
CA ASP A 64 1.68 -2.80 -3.24
C ASP A 64 2.90 -2.05 -2.66
N LEU A 65 3.71 -1.45 -3.53
CA LEU A 65 4.82 -0.60 -3.11
C LEU A 65 5.12 0.53 -4.09
N ARG A 66 5.47 1.70 -3.54
CA ARG A 66 6.00 2.84 -4.30
C ARG A 66 7.37 3.22 -3.77
N ILE A 67 8.31 3.47 -4.68
CA ILE A 67 9.68 3.88 -4.33
C ILE A 67 9.90 5.29 -4.83
N ASP A 68 10.32 6.18 -3.93
CA ASP A 68 10.80 7.52 -4.25
C ASP A 68 12.31 7.60 -3.97
N HIS A 69 13.04 8.18 -4.91
CA HIS A 69 14.46 8.49 -4.78
C HIS A 69 14.64 9.98 -5.09
N ASP A 70 14.52 10.78 -4.04
CA ASP A 70 14.90 12.18 -4.08
C ASP A 70 16.43 12.26 -3.98
N PRO A 71 17.15 12.73 -5.03
CA PRO A 71 18.61 12.87 -4.98
C PRO A 71 19.10 13.85 -3.90
N GLY A 72 18.20 14.65 -3.30
CA GLY A 72 18.47 15.50 -2.15
C GLY A 72 18.42 14.78 -0.79
N ARG A 73 17.98 13.52 -0.71
CA ARG A 73 17.91 12.73 0.52
C ARG A 73 19.00 11.66 0.53
N ALA A 74 19.58 11.40 1.71
CA ALA A 74 20.59 10.35 1.90
C ALA A 74 20.00 8.93 1.97
N TYR A 75 18.69 8.79 1.81
CA TYR A 75 17.95 7.53 1.88
C TYR A 75 16.82 7.56 0.85
N GLY A 76 16.49 6.40 0.29
CA GLY A 76 15.27 6.20 -0.49
C GLY A 76 14.05 6.13 0.43
N LEU A 77 12.88 6.50 -0.06
CA LEU A 77 11.62 6.28 0.65
C LEU A 77 10.83 5.18 -0.06
N VAL A 78 10.36 4.20 0.69
CA VAL A 78 9.46 3.18 0.19
C VAL A 78 8.15 3.25 0.95
N GLU A 79 7.09 3.55 0.22
CA GLU A 79 5.72 3.40 0.69
C GLU A 79 5.29 1.95 0.46
N ILE A 80 4.83 1.27 1.50
CA ILE A 80 4.36 -0.12 1.45
C ILE A 80 2.89 -0.14 1.79
N ASP A 81 2.05 -0.59 0.86
CA ASP A 81 0.64 -0.82 1.13
C ASP A 81 0.45 -2.21 1.73
N VAL A 82 -0.24 -2.27 2.87
CA VAL A 82 -0.59 -3.52 3.56
C VAL A 82 -2.04 -3.49 4.01
N ALA A 83 -2.58 -4.65 4.40
CA ALA A 83 -3.90 -4.70 5.04
C ALA A 83 -3.93 -3.77 6.27
N ALA A 84 -4.99 -2.98 6.41
CA ALA A 84 -5.13 -1.98 7.48
C ALA A 84 -4.95 -2.58 8.89
N ASP A 85 -5.39 -3.82 9.10
CA ASP A 85 -5.25 -4.56 10.36
C ASP A 85 -3.81 -5.04 10.66
N SER A 86 -2.92 -4.92 9.68
CA SER A 86 -1.53 -5.39 9.74
C SER A 86 -0.53 -4.25 9.91
N VAL A 87 -0.96 -2.99 9.82
CA VAL A 87 -0.09 -1.81 9.88
C VAL A 87 0.69 -1.72 11.18
N GLU A 88 0.01 -1.83 12.33
CA GLU A 88 0.68 -1.73 13.65
C GLU A 88 1.73 -2.83 13.81
N ARG A 89 1.39 -4.07 13.45
CA ARG A 89 2.31 -5.20 13.48
C ARG A 89 3.54 -4.96 12.60
N LEU A 90 3.34 -4.45 11.39
CA LEU A 90 4.44 -4.15 10.47
C LEU A 90 5.35 -3.07 11.05
N MET A 91 4.77 -1.95 11.49
CA MET A 91 5.52 -0.83 12.06
C MET A 91 6.35 -1.26 13.26
N GLU A 92 5.77 -2.00 14.21
CA GLU A 92 6.48 -2.50 15.38
C GLU A 92 7.62 -3.46 14.99
N ALA A 93 7.35 -4.40 14.08
CA ALA A 93 8.33 -5.38 13.64
C ALA A 93 9.51 -4.75 12.90
N LEU A 94 9.24 -3.75 12.04
CA LEU A 94 10.27 -3.03 11.30
C LEU A 94 11.06 -2.09 12.22
N ALA A 95 10.39 -1.33 13.10
CA ALA A 95 11.06 -0.47 14.08
C ALA A 95 11.98 -1.28 15.00
N ALA A 96 11.54 -2.45 15.48
CA ALA A 96 12.36 -3.35 16.29
C ALA A 96 13.61 -3.88 15.57
N ARG A 97 13.62 -3.84 14.23
CA ARG A 97 14.75 -4.24 13.36
C ARG A 97 15.56 -3.06 12.85
N GLY A 98 15.33 -1.87 13.41
CA GLY A 98 16.11 -0.67 13.14
C GLY A 98 15.69 0.10 11.89
N TRP A 99 14.53 -0.19 11.31
CA TRP A 99 13.98 0.61 10.23
C TRP A 99 13.38 1.92 10.78
N SER A 100 13.55 3.02 10.04
CA SER A 100 12.77 4.24 10.28
C SER A 100 11.45 4.11 9.54
N VAL A 101 10.35 4.05 10.30
CA VAL A 101 9.01 3.83 9.78
C VAL A 101 8.04 4.91 10.23
N HIS A 102 7.19 5.37 9.31
CA HIS A 102 6.20 6.43 9.51
C HIS A 102 4.88 6.07 8.82
N ARG A 103 3.81 6.74 9.24
CA ARG A 103 2.49 6.69 8.62
C ARG A 103 2.06 8.11 8.28
#